data_AF-A0AAW0QN32-F1
#
_entry.id   AF-A0AAW0QN32-F1
#
_cell.length_a   1.000
_cell.length_b   1.000
_cell.length_c   1.000
_cell.angle_alpha   90.00
_cell.angle_beta   90.00
_cell.angle_gamma   90.00
#
_symmetry.space_group_name_H-M   'P 1'
#
loop_
_entity.id
_entity.type
_entity.pdbx_description
1 polymer ?
#
loop_
_entity_poly.entity_id
_entity_poly.type
_entity_poly.pdbx_seq_one_letter_code
_entity_poly.pdbx_strand_id
1 'polypeptide(L)'
;MLSTILLLSALQLSAAHFSIEYPIWRADTLAENTTYDQWRYPCAGAASGIAGRTEWPVQGGSVSLGLHHEWTYVFINLGLGSNASNFNVSLTPQFVNVTGKGTYCVPSLKLPIQPRDGDNATVQVVTSGKSGSALYNVGSVLRKSIVKGFVVCADITFRSNVQPLSGDKCQNSTGISAEYVGQTSAQSAGSSSNSTSKTPGNAAAPKQLNSIAMAASFGLTMVYVLGVEL
;
A
#
# COMPACT_ATOMS: atom_id res chain seq x y z
N MET A 1 -51.30 11.42 -16.64
CA MET A 1 -50.18 12.27 -16.18
C MET A 1 -49.05 11.34 -15.78
N LEU A 2 -47.89 11.52 -16.41
CA LEU A 2 -46.70 10.67 -16.31
C LEU A 2 -46.16 10.66 -14.87
N SER A 3 -45.83 9.47 -14.34
CA SER A 3 -44.95 9.38 -13.18
C SER A 3 -44.10 8.11 -13.27
N THR A 4 -43.09 8.15 -14.13
CA THR A 4 -41.98 7.20 -14.15
C THR A 4 -40.78 7.89 -13.51
N ILE A 5 -40.68 7.80 -12.17
CA ILE A 5 -39.46 8.20 -11.46
C ILE A 5 -38.47 7.04 -11.58
N LEU A 6 -37.73 6.99 -12.69
CA LEU A 6 -36.60 6.09 -12.85
C LEU A 6 -35.40 6.71 -12.12
N LEU A 7 -35.20 6.32 -10.86
CA LEU A 7 -34.01 6.66 -10.09
C LEU A 7 -32.80 5.94 -10.70
N LEU A 8 -32.10 6.63 -11.60
CA LEU A 8 -30.82 6.23 -12.14
C LEU A 8 -29.76 6.38 -11.03
N SER A 9 -29.65 5.36 -10.18
CA SER A 9 -28.53 5.22 -9.25
C SER A 9 -27.27 4.93 -10.07
N ALA A 10 -26.59 5.99 -10.50
CA ALA A 10 -25.22 5.88 -10.97
C ALA A 10 -24.38 5.38 -9.79
N LEU A 11 -24.15 4.06 -9.73
CA LEU A 11 -23.14 3.49 -8.86
C LEU A 11 -21.83 4.19 -9.23
N GLN A 12 -21.38 5.11 -8.37
CA GLN A 12 -20.01 5.57 -8.41
C GLN A 12 -19.15 4.36 -8.03
N LEU A 13 -18.73 3.59 -9.02
CA LEU A 13 -17.59 2.69 -8.86
C LEU A 13 -16.41 3.60 -8.55
N SER A 14 -16.17 3.85 -7.26
CA SER A 14 -14.98 4.53 -6.79
C SER A 14 -13.80 3.59 -7.07
N ALA A 15 -13.24 3.68 -8.27
CA ALA A 15 -12.08 2.91 -8.66
C ALA A 15 -10.88 3.39 -7.84
N ALA A 16 -10.19 2.46 -7.16
CA ALA A 16 -8.98 2.69 -6.34
C ALA A 16 -7.69 2.92 -7.15
N HIS A 17 -7.89 3.64 -8.26
CA HIS A 17 -6.84 4.15 -9.11
C HIS A 17 -5.93 5.12 -8.37
N PHE A 18 -4.66 5.01 -8.70
CA PHE A 18 -3.61 5.93 -8.30
C PHE A 18 -2.58 6.05 -9.41
N SER A 19 -1.68 7.03 -9.29
CA SER A 19 -0.55 7.22 -10.19
C SER A 19 0.75 7.32 -9.42
N ILE A 20 1.88 7.01 -10.08
CA ILE A 20 3.20 7.41 -9.59
C ILE A 20 3.57 8.68 -10.35
N GLU A 21 3.75 9.77 -9.62
CA GLU A 21 4.20 11.07 -10.15
C GLU A 21 5.73 11.11 -10.25
N TYR A 22 6.42 10.47 -9.31
CA TYR A 22 7.87 10.29 -9.33
C TYR A 22 8.26 8.97 -8.61
N PRO A 23 9.24 8.19 -9.13
CA PRO A 23 9.83 8.28 -10.46
C PRO A 23 8.78 8.05 -11.57
N ILE A 24 9.11 8.35 -12.83
CA ILE A 24 8.13 8.25 -13.92
C ILE A 24 7.58 6.81 -14.02
N TRP A 25 6.26 6.66 -13.89
CA TRP A 25 5.62 5.35 -14.11
C TRP A 25 5.81 4.87 -15.55
N ARG A 26 5.75 3.56 -15.73
CA ARG A 26 5.91 2.92 -17.05
C ARG A 26 4.85 3.36 -18.04
N ALA A 27 3.60 3.50 -17.61
CA ALA A 27 2.51 3.87 -18.50
C ALA A 27 1.41 4.56 -17.72
N ASP A 28 0.64 5.39 -18.44
CA ASP A 28 -0.64 5.86 -17.94
C ASP A 28 -1.66 4.73 -17.94
N THR A 29 -1.93 4.23 -16.74
CA THR A 29 -2.88 3.14 -16.48
C THR A 29 -4.27 3.64 -16.12
N LEU A 30 -4.47 4.96 -16.16
CA LEU A 30 -5.75 5.64 -15.94
C LEU A 30 -6.43 6.00 -17.26
N ALA A 31 -5.69 5.97 -18.37
CA ALA A 31 -6.21 6.27 -19.69
C ALA A 31 -7.22 5.20 -20.17
N GLU A 32 -8.39 5.66 -20.62
CA GLU A 32 -9.56 4.83 -20.97
C GLU A 32 -9.39 3.96 -22.22
N ASN A 33 -8.34 4.16 -23.02
CA ASN A 33 -8.10 3.44 -24.27
C ASN A 33 -6.73 2.72 -24.29
N THR A 34 -6.39 2.07 -23.17
CA THR A 34 -5.17 1.27 -23.06
C THR A 34 -5.50 -0.17 -22.70
N THR A 35 -4.55 -1.08 -22.95
CA THR A 35 -4.66 -2.47 -22.48
C THR A 35 -4.13 -2.65 -21.06
N TYR A 36 -3.76 -1.55 -20.39
CA TYR A 36 -3.22 -1.60 -19.04
C TYR A 36 -4.36 -1.67 -18.02
N ASP A 37 -4.18 -2.51 -17.02
CA ASP A 37 -5.17 -2.73 -15.98
C ASP A 37 -4.41 -2.81 -14.66
N GLN A 38 -4.63 -1.87 -13.75
CA GLN A 38 -3.92 -1.85 -12.46
C GLN A 38 -4.15 -3.11 -11.62
N TRP A 39 -5.15 -3.94 -11.91
CA TRP A 39 -5.34 -5.25 -11.29
C TRP A 39 -4.43 -6.35 -11.88
N ARG A 40 -3.81 -6.09 -13.03
CA ARG A 40 -2.95 -7.02 -13.74
C ARG A 40 -1.53 -6.98 -13.18
N TYR A 41 -1.17 -8.01 -12.44
CA TYR A 41 0.21 -8.21 -12.01
C TYR A 41 1.12 -8.78 -13.13
N PRO A 42 2.40 -8.35 -13.20
CA PRO A 42 2.99 -7.20 -12.53
C PRO A 42 2.73 -5.90 -13.31
N CYS A 43 2.80 -4.77 -12.61
CA CYS A 43 2.93 -3.43 -13.22
C CYS A 43 1.80 -3.05 -14.19
N ALA A 44 0.57 -3.44 -13.91
CA ALA A 44 -0.60 -3.25 -14.77
C ALA A 44 -0.49 -3.89 -16.18
N GLY A 45 0.46 -4.80 -16.39
CA GLY A 45 0.80 -5.34 -17.71
C GLY A 45 1.70 -4.44 -18.56
N ALA A 46 2.21 -3.33 -18.01
CA ALA A 46 3.15 -2.45 -18.71
C ALA A 46 4.56 -3.06 -18.83
N ALA A 47 5.06 -3.13 -20.07
CA ALA A 47 6.40 -3.59 -20.37
C ALA A 47 7.47 -2.65 -19.77
N SER A 48 8.64 -3.19 -19.43
CA SER A 48 9.71 -2.36 -18.86
C SER A 48 10.36 -1.47 -19.92
N GLY A 49 10.78 -0.27 -19.51
CA GLY A 49 11.57 0.68 -20.28
C GLY A 49 10.76 1.54 -21.25
N ILE A 50 9.45 1.32 -21.38
CA ILE A 50 8.61 2.03 -22.37
C ILE A 50 8.52 3.55 -22.13
N ALA A 51 8.65 4.00 -20.87
CA ALA A 51 8.70 5.42 -20.50
C ALA A 51 10.13 5.90 -20.18
N GLY A 52 11.16 5.12 -20.54
CA GLY A 52 12.53 5.33 -20.10
C GLY A 52 12.75 4.94 -18.64
N ARG A 53 13.92 5.30 -18.09
CA ARG A 53 14.32 5.04 -16.71
C ARG A 53 14.64 6.34 -16.01
N THR A 54 14.06 6.55 -14.83
CA THR A 54 14.41 7.69 -13.98
C THR A 54 15.74 7.41 -13.28
N GLU A 55 16.67 8.37 -13.29
CA GLU A 55 17.85 8.27 -12.43
C GLU A 55 17.42 8.38 -10.96
N TRP A 56 17.84 7.42 -10.13
CA TRP A 56 17.39 7.32 -8.74
C TRP A 56 18.59 7.06 -7.81
N PRO A 57 18.68 7.70 -6.63
CA PRO A 57 19.89 7.64 -5.80
C PRO A 57 20.23 6.22 -5.31
N VAL A 58 21.52 5.85 -5.35
CA VAL A 58 22.03 4.59 -4.77
C VAL A 58 21.83 4.49 -3.25
N GLN A 59 21.60 5.62 -2.57
CA GLN A 59 21.38 5.68 -1.12
C GLN A 59 19.88 5.58 -0.75
N GLY A 60 18.99 5.54 -1.74
CA GLY A 60 17.55 5.69 -1.55
C GLY A 60 17.05 7.02 -2.07
N GLY A 61 15.86 7.03 -2.67
CA GLY A 61 15.28 8.20 -3.31
C GLY A 61 13.81 8.40 -2.99
N SER A 62 13.26 9.46 -3.55
CA SER A 62 11.88 9.85 -3.32
C SER A 62 10.91 9.00 -4.13
N VAL A 63 9.68 8.91 -3.64
CA VAL A 63 8.53 8.40 -4.40
C VAL A 63 7.36 9.33 -4.14
N SER A 64 6.71 9.84 -5.19
CA SER A 64 5.51 10.68 -5.13
C SER A 64 4.36 9.96 -5.82
N LEU A 65 3.21 9.92 -5.16
CA LEU A 65 2.00 9.21 -5.59
C LEU A 65 0.81 10.16 -5.64
N GLY A 66 0.01 10.06 -6.70
CA GLY A 66 -1.30 10.71 -6.77
C GLY A 66 -2.39 9.76 -6.25
N LEU A 67 -2.94 10.04 -5.07
CA LEU A 67 -3.94 9.21 -4.40
C LEU A 67 -5.35 9.84 -4.50
N HIS A 68 -6.35 9.04 -4.88
CA HIS A 68 -7.73 9.51 -5.13
C HIS A 68 -8.77 9.03 -4.11
N HIS A 69 -8.34 8.34 -3.05
CA HIS A 69 -9.22 7.76 -2.02
C HIS A 69 -9.08 8.47 -0.68
N GLU A 70 -10.11 8.37 0.16
CA GLU A 70 -10.07 8.96 1.51
C GLU A 70 -8.98 8.32 2.38
N TRP A 71 -8.67 7.05 2.13
CA TRP A 71 -7.52 6.37 2.70
C TRP A 71 -7.03 5.27 1.75
N THR A 72 -5.77 4.89 1.87
CA THR A 72 -5.12 3.90 1.03
C THR A 72 -3.95 3.28 1.79
N TYR A 73 -3.89 1.94 1.84
CA TYR A 73 -2.66 1.25 2.20
C TYR A 73 -1.69 1.28 1.04
N VAL A 74 -0.47 1.73 1.29
CA VAL A 74 0.60 1.84 0.29
C VAL A 74 1.73 0.88 0.65
N PHE A 75 2.22 0.17 -0.36
CA PHE A 75 3.40 -0.67 -0.28
C PHE A 75 4.31 -0.37 -1.45
N ILE A 76 5.58 -0.20 -1.14
CA ILE A 76 6.60 0.09 -2.13
C ILE A 76 7.63 -1.03 -2.06
N ASN A 77 7.80 -1.71 -3.19
CA ASN A 77 8.74 -2.80 -3.38
C ASN A 77 9.69 -2.46 -4.52
N LEU A 78 10.79 -3.18 -4.59
CA LEU A 78 11.83 -3.02 -5.57
C LEU A 78 12.10 -4.38 -6.22
N GLY A 79 12.15 -4.38 -7.55
CA GLY A 79 12.59 -5.51 -8.36
C GLY A 79 13.89 -5.14 -9.06
N LEU A 80 14.88 -6.02 -8.99
CA LEU A 80 16.21 -5.75 -9.55
C LEU A 80 16.33 -6.20 -11.01
N GLY A 81 17.17 -5.49 -11.76
CA GLY A 81 17.45 -5.74 -13.17
C GLY A 81 16.55 -4.94 -14.11
N SER A 82 16.87 -5.03 -15.40
CA SER A 82 16.16 -4.28 -16.45
C SER A 82 14.73 -4.80 -16.71
N ASN A 83 14.44 -6.06 -16.43
CA ASN A 83 13.13 -6.67 -16.71
C ASN A 83 12.58 -7.33 -15.45
N ALA A 84 12.48 -6.56 -14.37
CA ALA A 84 12.03 -7.07 -13.08
C ALA A 84 10.58 -7.60 -13.17
N SER A 85 10.42 -8.88 -12.84
CA SER A 85 9.13 -9.57 -12.68
C SER A 85 8.92 -10.06 -11.24
N ASN A 86 9.96 -9.97 -10.41
CA ASN A 86 9.98 -10.33 -9.01
C ASN A 86 10.34 -9.09 -8.17
N PHE A 87 9.51 -8.79 -7.18
CA PHE A 87 9.59 -7.59 -6.32
C PHE A 87 9.77 -7.99 -4.86
N ASN A 88 10.87 -8.70 -4.57
CA ASN A 88 11.17 -9.29 -3.28
C ASN A 88 11.88 -8.34 -2.29
N VAL A 89 12.30 -7.16 -2.73
CA VAL A 89 12.94 -6.16 -1.86
C VAL A 89 11.88 -5.15 -1.40
N SER A 90 11.45 -5.24 -0.15
CA SER A 90 10.45 -4.30 0.39
C SER A 90 11.11 -3.01 0.88
N LEU A 91 10.64 -1.87 0.39
CA LEU A 91 11.07 -0.52 0.83
C LEU A 91 10.17 0.03 1.94
N THR A 92 8.95 -0.51 2.06
CA THR A 92 8.01 -0.24 3.16
C THR A 92 7.61 -1.58 3.81
N PRO A 93 8.47 -2.19 4.64
CA PRO A 93 8.21 -3.52 5.21
C PRO A 93 7.02 -3.54 6.17
N GLN A 94 6.64 -2.38 6.70
CA GLN A 94 5.40 -2.17 7.45
C GLN A 94 4.38 -1.49 6.54
N PHE A 95 3.10 -1.86 6.67
CA PHE A 95 2.00 -1.24 5.95
C PHE A 95 1.98 0.27 6.24
N VAL A 96 1.93 1.10 5.20
CA VAL A 96 1.69 2.53 5.35
C VAL A 96 0.22 2.80 5.10
N ASN A 97 -0.52 3.27 6.10
CA ASN A 97 -1.86 3.79 5.91
C ASN A 97 -1.78 5.27 5.60
N VAL A 98 -2.12 5.66 4.37
CA VAL A 98 -2.20 7.04 3.94
C VAL A 98 -3.66 7.47 3.97
N THR A 99 -3.98 8.51 4.74
CA THR A 99 -5.32 9.12 4.78
C THR A 99 -5.27 10.47 4.05
N GLY A 100 -6.32 10.78 3.28
CA GLY A 100 -6.42 11.98 2.47
C GLY A 100 -6.23 11.74 0.97
N LYS A 101 -6.79 12.65 0.16
CA LYS A 101 -6.66 12.66 -1.30
C LYS A 101 -5.62 13.69 -1.73
N GLY A 102 -4.89 13.39 -2.81
CA GLY A 102 -3.87 14.26 -3.38
C GLY A 102 -2.50 13.58 -3.45
N THR A 103 -1.46 14.41 -3.49
CA THR A 103 -0.07 13.96 -3.60
C THR A 103 0.46 13.48 -2.24
N TYR A 104 0.87 12.21 -2.18
CA TYR A 104 1.64 11.64 -1.07
C TYR A 104 3.07 11.39 -1.55
N CYS A 105 4.03 12.11 -0.98
CA CYS A 105 5.44 12.00 -1.29
C CYS A 105 6.26 11.52 -0.09
N VAL A 106 7.07 10.49 -0.32
CA VAL A 106 8.09 10.00 0.61
C VAL A 106 9.42 10.61 0.18
N PRO A 107 10.04 11.49 0.99
CA PRO A 107 11.27 12.20 0.59
C PRO A 107 12.44 11.27 0.30
N SER A 108 12.61 10.20 1.08
CA SER A 108 13.67 9.24 0.85
C SER A 108 13.30 7.88 1.42
N LEU A 109 13.15 6.88 0.55
CA LEU A 109 12.99 5.49 0.94
C LEU A 109 14.35 4.89 1.28
N LYS A 110 14.44 4.25 2.45
CA LYS A 110 15.66 3.50 2.83
C LYS A 110 15.76 2.22 2.01
N LEU A 111 16.93 1.97 1.45
CA LEU A 111 17.22 0.72 0.75
C LEU A 111 17.75 -0.33 1.74
N PRO A 112 17.15 -1.53 1.81
CA PRO A 112 17.70 -2.65 2.59
C PRO A 112 18.81 -3.41 1.85
N ILE A 113 19.22 -2.90 0.68
CA ILE A 113 20.25 -3.45 -0.20
C ILE A 113 21.22 -2.33 -0.60
N GLN A 114 22.37 -2.70 -1.17
CA GLN A 114 23.38 -1.75 -1.66
C GLN A 114 23.54 -1.90 -3.18
N PRO A 115 22.74 -1.20 -4.00
CA PRO A 115 22.90 -1.21 -5.45
C PRO A 115 24.14 -0.42 -5.87
N ARG A 116 24.67 -0.74 -7.05
CA ARG A 116 25.80 -0.04 -7.66
C ARG A 116 25.29 1.06 -8.59
N ASP A 117 26.15 2.03 -8.87
CA ASP A 117 25.91 3.00 -9.93
C ASP A 117 25.72 2.27 -11.28
N GLY A 118 24.66 2.61 -12.00
CA GLY A 118 24.27 1.99 -13.26
C GLY A 118 23.36 0.76 -13.14
N ASP A 119 23.13 0.23 -11.93
CA ASP A 119 22.21 -0.90 -11.76
C ASP A 119 20.78 -0.47 -12.14
N ASN A 120 20.11 -1.28 -12.97
CA ASN A 120 18.71 -1.08 -13.29
C ASN A 120 17.82 -1.76 -12.26
N ALA A 121 16.69 -1.13 -11.97
CA ALA A 121 15.65 -1.70 -11.14
C ALA A 121 14.26 -1.15 -11.53
N THR A 122 13.24 -1.65 -10.85
CA THR A 122 11.86 -1.19 -10.97
C THR A 122 11.29 -0.99 -9.58
N VAL A 123 10.78 0.21 -9.31
CA VAL A 123 9.96 0.50 -8.15
C VAL A 123 8.53 0.04 -8.46
N GLN A 124 8.00 -0.87 -7.66
CA GLN A 124 6.60 -1.27 -7.70
C GLN A 124 5.87 -0.63 -6.56
N VAL A 125 4.76 0.02 -6.87
CA VAL A 125 3.83 0.51 -5.87
C VAL A 125 2.58 -0.33 -5.95
N VAL A 126 2.16 -0.83 -4.80
CA VAL A 126 0.93 -1.56 -4.62
C VAL A 126 0.07 -0.74 -3.67
N THR A 127 -1.20 -0.57 -4.03
CA THR A 127 -2.18 0.06 -3.15
C THR A 127 -3.39 -0.82 -2.89
N SER A 128 -4.02 -0.61 -1.74
CA SER A 128 -5.29 -1.23 -1.36
C SER A 128 -6.14 -0.25 -0.58
N GLY A 129 -7.44 -0.28 -0.84
CA GLY A 129 -8.42 0.62 -0.22
C GLY A 129 -9.69 -0.13 0.19
N LYS A 130 -10.76 0.62 0.46
CA LYS A 130 -12.05 0.09 0.95
C LYS A 130 -12.65 -1.05 0.09
N SER A 131 -12.33 -1.08 -1.20
CA SER A 131 -12.85 -2.05 -2.19
C SER A 131 -11.91 -3.22 -2.51
N GLY A 132 -10.67 -3.28 -1.98
CA GLY A 132 -9.69 -4.30 -2.38
C GLY A 132 -8.72 -4.67 -1.27
N SER A 133 -8.53 -5.97 -1.05
CA SER A 133 -7.61 -6.54 -0.06
C SER A 133 -6.23 -6.80 -0.70
N ALA A 134 -5.24 -5.90 -0.60
CA ALA A 134 -3.90 -6.24 -1.07
C ALA A 134 -3.27 -7.25 -0.11
N LEU A 135 -3.33 -8.54 -0.47
CA LEU A 135 -2.58 -9.59 0.21
C LEU A 135 -1.25 -9.77 -0.54
N TYR A 136 -0.17 -9.26 0.03
CA TYR A 136 1.18 -9.65 -0.36
C TYR A 136 1.86 -10.35 0.80
N ASN A 137 2.04 -11.66 0.66
CA ASN A 137 3.00 -12.37 1.50
C ASN A 137 4.39 -12.12 0.92
N VAL A 138 5.17 -11.25 1.56
CA VAL A 138 6.57 -10.89 1.20
C VAL A 138 7.53 -12.10 1.25
N GLY A 139 7.05 -13.27 1.68
CA GLY A 139 7.84 -14.50 1.82
C GLY A 139 7.42 -15.66 0.92
N SER A 140 6.53 -15.49 -0.06
CA SER A 140 6.08 -16.63 -0.85
C SER A 140 6.07 -16.34 -2.35
N VAL A 141 6.90 -17.10 -3.05
CA VAL A 141 6.78 -17.44 -4.47
C VAL A 141 5.42 -18.14 -4.67
N LEU A 142 4.33 -17.38 -4.62
CA LEU A 142 3.01 -17.86 -4.98
C LEU A 142 2.58 -17.14 -6.25
N ARG A 143 2.98 -17.81 -7.33
CA ARG A 143 2.24 -18.02 -8.57
C ARG A 143 0.93 -17.22 -8.62
N LYS A 144 0.90 -16.26 -9.55
CA LYS A 144 -0.25 -15.94 -10.40
C LYS A 144 -1.60 -16.22 -9.73
N SER A 145 -2.25 -15.18 -9.18
CA SER A 145 -3.73 -15.03 -9.12
C SER A 145 -4.39 -14.64 -7.79
N ILE A 146 -3.72 -14.04 -6.79
CA ILE A 146 -4.46 -13.41 -5.67
C ILE A 146 -3.82 -12.09 -5.24
N VAL A 147 -3.71 -11.14 -6.18
CA VAL A 147 -3.49 -9.73 -5.82
C VAL A 147 -4.83 -9.02 -5.94
N LYS A 148 -5.48 -8.70 -4.81
CA LYS A 148 -6.60 -7.75 -4.78
C LYS A 148 -6.09 -6.36 -4.39
N GLY A 149 -5.11 -5.87 -5.13
CA GLY A 149 -4.56 -4.53 -5.01
C GLY A 149 -4.24 -3.94 -6.38
N PHE A 150 -4.18 -2.62 -6.45
CA PHE A 150 -3.79 -1.89 -7.65
C PHE A 150 -2.27 -1.85 -7.70
N VAL A 151 -1.66 -2.22 -8.81
CA VAL A 151 -0.21 -2.32 -8.96
C VAL A 151 0.27 -1.56 -10.19
N VAL A 152 1.12 -0.56 -9.96
CA VAL A 152 1.83 0.15 -11.03
C VAL A 152 3.32 0.20 -10.71
N CYS A 153 4.12 0.48 -11.73
CA CYS A 153 5.57 0.44 -11.62
C CYS A 153 6.23 1.62 -12.32
N ALA A 154 7.42 1.95 -11.85
CA ALA A 154 8.32 2.94 -12.43
C ALA A 154 9.70 2.31 -12.58
N ASP A 155 10.33 2.48 -13.75
CA ASP A 155 11.66 1.96 -13.99
C ASP A 155 12.73 2.99 -13.63
N ILE A 156 13.78 2.51 -12.96
CA ILE A 156 14.86 3.35 -12.47
C ILE A 156 16.22 2.80 -12.90
N THR A 157 17.21 3.69 -12.89
CA THR A 157 18.64 3.38 -12.92
C THR A 157 19.29 4.03 -11.72
N PHE A 158 19.98 3.23 -10.91
CA PHE A 158 20.66 3.72 -9.72
C PHE A 158 21.83 4.62 -10.09
N ARG A 159 21.95 5.78 -9.45
CA ARG A 159 23.02 6.75 -9.67
C ARG A 159 23.58 7.31 -8.36
N SER A 160 24.89 7.43 -8.30
CA SER A 160 25.67 7.92 -7.16
C SER A 160 25.70 9.44 -7.07
N ASN A 161 25.52 10.12 -8.21
CA ASN A 161 25.55 11.57 -8.33
C ASN A 161 24.16 12.22 -8.31
N VAL A 162 23.10 11.46 -8.03
CA VAL A 162 21.72 11.94 -7.94
C VAL A 162 21.27 11.92 -6.49
N GLN A 163 20.54 12.96 -6.09
CA GLN A 163 19.95 13.10 -4.76
C GLN A 163 18.44 12.86 -4.81
N PRO A 164 17.81 12.51 -3.69
CA PRO A 164 16.36 12.51 -3.60
C PRO A 164 15.78 13.88 -3.98
N LEU A 165 14.50 13.92 -4.34
CA LEU A 165 13.79 15.17 -4.60
C LEU A 165 13.97 16.13 -3.42
N SER A 166 14.23 17.39 -3.74
CA SER A 166 14.30 18.46 -2.75
C SER A 166 12.94 18.66 -2.08
N GLY A 167 12.95 19.27 -0.89
CA GLY A 167 11.73 19.45 -0.10
C GLY A 167 10.62 20.18 -0.85
N ASP A 168 10.92 21.13 -1.72
CA ASP A 168 9.93 21.84 -2.56
C ASP A 168 9.31 20.96 -3.65
N LYS A 169 9.99 19.88 -4.06
CA LYS A 169 9.54 18.93 -5.09
C LYS A 169 8.85 17.70 -4.52
N CYS A 170 9.07 17.40 -3.23
CA CYS A 170 8.43 16.30 -2.53
C CYS A 170 7.58 16.83 -1.37
N GLN A 171 6.35 17.21 -1.68
CA GLN A 171 5.40 17.77 -0.73
C GLN A 171 4.11 16.96 -0.69
N ASN A 172 3.60 16.75 0.52
CA ASN A 172 2.27 16.19 0.68
C ASN A 172 1.21 17.26 0.45
N SER A 173 0.11 16.91 -0.22
CA SER A 173 -1.06 17.79 -0.29
C SER A 173 -1.64 18.04 1.10
N THR A 174 -2.30 19.19 1.28
CA THR A 174 -2.99 19.52 2.52
C THR A 174 -4.02 18.44 2.88
N GLY A 175 -4.00 17.98 4.13
CA GLY A 175 -4.93 16.94 4.61
C GLY A 175 -4.47 15.50 4.35
N ILE A 176 -3.28 15.30 3.75
CA ILE A 176 -2.64 13.98 3.70
C ILE A 176 -1.87 13.71 4.99
N SER A 177 -2.09 12.51 5.55
CA SER A 177 -1.33 11.96 6.69
C SER A 177 -0.97 10.50 6.39
N ALA A 178 0.16 10.04 6.92
CA ALA A 178 0.65 8.68 6.69
C ALA A 178 1.18 8.09 8.00
N GLU A 179 0.73 6.88 8.31
CA GLU A 179 1.09 6.17 9.55
C GLU A 179 1.48 4.73 9.25
N TYR A 180 2.49 4.21 9.96
CA TYR A 180 2.84 2.80 9.88
C TYR A 180 1.90 1.95 10.74
N VAL A 181 1.19 1.01 10.11
CA VAL A 181 0.26 0.14 10.83
C VAL A 181 1.03 -0.83 11.72
N GLY A 182 0.66 -0.89 13.00
CA GLY A 182 1.24 -1.83 13.97
C GLY A 182 2.44 -1.28 14.77
N GLN A 183 2.82 -0.01 14.61
CA GLN A 183 3.67 0.67 15.58
C GLN A 183 2.78 1.35 16.64
N THR A 184 2.75 0.82 17.86
CA THR A 184 2.33 1.60 19.03
C THR A 184 3.44 2.59 19.37
N SER A 185 3.10 3.87 19.47
CA SER A 185 4.00 4.93 19.93
C SER A 185 4.48 4.62 21.36
N ALA A 186 5.68 4.06 21.48
CA ALA A 186 6.36 3.97 22.77
C ALA A 186 6.88 5.37 23.14
N GLN A 187 6.04 6.16 23.80
CA GLN A 187 6.46 7.37 24.49
C GLN A 187 7.50 7.00 25.56
N SER A 188 8.73 7.47 25.40
CA SER A 188 9.79 7.34 26.40
C SER A 188 9.61 8.36 27.53
N ALA A 189 9.28 7.87 28.72
CA ALA A 189 9.54 8.47 30.02
C ALA A 189 9.50 7.29 31.02
N GLY A 190 10.47 6.95 31.84
CA GLY A 190 11.70 7.59 32.30
C GLY A 190 11.94 6.97 33.68
N SER A 191 13.12 6.40 33.90
CA SER A 191 13.68 5.97 35.20
C SER A 191 13.03 4.73 35.85
N SER A 192 13.72 3.80 36.51
CA SER A 192 15.15 3.52 36.74
C SER A 192 15.19 2.30 37.68
N SER A 193 15.99 1.28 37.36
CA SER A 193 16.47 0.21 38.26
C SER A 193 15.40 -0.69 38.92
N ASN A 194 15.60 -1.97 39.22
CA ASN A 194 16.80 -2.76 39.36
C ASN A 194 16.46 -4.25 39.20
N SER A 195 17.45 -5.03 38.81
CA SER A 195 17.54 -6.50 38.89
C SER A 195 16.97 -7.10 40.18
N THR A 196 16.35 -8.29 40.17
CA THR A 196 16.97 -9.64 40.25
C THR A 196 15.93 -10.73 40.61
N SER A 197 16.02 -11.88 39.93
CA SER A 197 15.83 -13.27 40.42
C SER A 197 14.50 -13.83 40.99
N LYS A 198 14.12 -14.97 40.36
CA LYS A 198 13.67 -16.27 40.92
C LYS A 198 12.22 -16.44 41.43
N THR A 199 11.54 -17.37 40.77
CA THR A 199 10.36 -18.19 41.13
C THR A 199 10.53 -18.96 42.46
N PRO A 200 9.52 -19.71 42.97
CA PRO A 200 8.05 -19.51 43.03
C PRO A 200 7.50 -19.72 44.49
N GLY A 201 6.26 -19.33 44.79
CA GLY A 201 5.64 -19.67 46.08
C GLY A 201 4.15 -19.34 46.19
N ASN A 202 3.35 -20.36 46.50
CA ASN A 202 1.89 -20.37 46.68
C ASN A 202 1.35 -19.30 47.65
N ALA A 203 0.17 -18.73 47.35
CA ALA A 203 -0.99 -18.64 48.26
C ALA A 203 -2.19 -17.94 47.59
N ALA A 204 -3.37 -18.23 48.14
CA ALA A 204 -4.72 -18.01 47.62
C ALA A 204 -5.18 -16.54 47.43
N ALA A 205 -5.97 -16.35 46.36
CA ALA A 205 -7.24 -15.59 46.18
C ALA A 205 -7.56 -14.37 47.09
N PRO A 206 -8.13 -13.27 46.54
CA PRO A 206 -9.53 -13.33 46.07
C PRO A 206 -9.78 -12.70 44.68
N LYS A 207 -10.73 -13.28 43.96
CA LYS A 207 -11.34 -12.70 42.76
C LYS A 207 -12.30 -11.58 43.18
N GLN A 208 -12.11 -10.37 42.64
CA GLN A 208 -13.19 -9.40 42.48
C GLN A 208 -13.23 -8.88 41.04
N LEU A 209 -14.35 -9.24 40.39
CA LEU A 209 -15.20 -8.50 39.45
C LEU A 209 -14.55 -7.40 38.57
N ASN A 210 -14.70 -7.53 37.24
CA ASN A 210 -15.88 -6.95 36.60
C ASN A 210 -16.10 -7.51 35.18
N SER A 211 -17.30 -8.03 34.95
CA SER A 211 -17.81 -8.43 33.65
C SER A 211 -18.40 -7.20 32.96
N ILE A 212 -17.89 -6.84 31.78
CA ILE A 212 -18.65 -6.03 30.82
C ILE A 212 -18.64 -6.79 29.51
N ALA A 213 -19.81 -7.33 29.20
CA ALA A 213 -20.15 -8.00 27.97
C ALA A 213 -20.19 -7.00 26.81
N MET A 214 -19.46 -7.27 25.73
CA MET A 214 -19.62 -6.57 24.45
C MET A 214 -20.56 -7.42 23.59
N ALA A 215 -21.77 -6.91 23.40
CA ALA A 215 -22.80 -7.52 22.57
C ALA A 215 -22.40 -7.45 21.09
N ALA A 216 -22.21 -8.62 20.47
CA ALA A 216 -22.16 -8.77 19.02
C ALA A 216 -23.59 -8.96 18.49
N SER A 217 -24.10 -7.99 17.74
CA SER A 217 -25.37 -8.12 17.02
C SER A 217 -25.09 -8.77 15.66
N PHE A 218 -25.69 -9.95 15.46
CA PHE A 218 -25.80 -10.63 14.17
C PHE A 218 -26.94 -10.01 13.35
N GLY A 219 -26.69 -9.79 12.07
CA GLY A 219 -27.71 -9.42 11.09
C GLY A 219 -27.36 -10.01 9.72
N LEU A 220 -27.47 -11.33 9.59
CA LEU A 220 -27.37 -12.05 8.33
C LEU A 220 -28.75 -12.65 8.01
N THR A 221 -29.53 -11.99 7.17
CA THR A 221 -30.73 -12.58 6.57
C THR A 221 -30.36 -13.15 5.20
N MET A 222 -30.14 -14.46 5.17
CA MET A 222 -30.11 -15.25 3.94
C MET A 222 -31.55 -15.47 3.47
N VAL A 223 -31.93 -14.86 2.35
CA VAL A 223 -33.16 -15.22 1.64
C VAL A 223 -32.81 -16.27 0.60
N TYR A 224 -33.15 -17.52 0.92
CA TYR A 224 -33.27 -18.60 -0.07
C TYR A 224 -34.55 -18.36 -0.87
N VAL A 225 -34.45 -18.16 -2.18
CA VAL A 225 -35.58 -18.32 -3.10
C VAL A 225 -35.36 -19.63 -3.86
N LEU A 226 -36.21 -20.60 -3.56
CA LEU A 226 -36.38 -21.82 -4.36
C LEU A 226 -37.06 -21.44 -5.68
N GLY A 227 -36.56 -22.02 -6.77
CA GLY A 227 -37.16 -21.88 -8.09
C GLY A 227 -38.55 -22.52 -8.17
N VAL A 228 -39.37 -21.97 -9.07
CA VAL A 228 -40.52 -22.65 -9.67
C VAL A 228 -40.48 -22.35 -11.17
N GLU A 229 -40.48 -23.43 -11.94
CA GLU A 229 -40.69 -23.48 -13.38
C GLU A 229 -42.07 -22.92 -13.75
N LEU A 230 -42.12 -22.08 -14.79
CA LEU A 230 -43.01 -22.12 -15.96
C LEU A 230 -42.73 -20.90 -16.86
#